data_AF-A0A671Q5Y0-F1
#
_entry.id   AF-A0A671Q5Y0-F1
#
_cell.length_a   1.000
_cell.length_b   1.000
_cell.length_c   1.000
_cell.angle_alpha   90.00
_cell.angle_beta   90.00
_cell.angle_gamma   90.00
#
_symmetry.space_group_name_H-M   'P 1'
#
loop_
_entity.id
_entity.type
_entity.pdbx_description
1 polymer ?
#
loop_
_entity_poly.entity_id
_entity_poly.type
_entity_poly.pdbx_seq_one_letter_code
_entity_poly.pdbx_strand_id
1 'polypeptide(L)'
;LNIHSPGVLICVFIKNLLQFEDMIKCTVPDSTPLLDFADYGCFCGLGGTGTPVDQLDQCCFTHDACYGTAKTLQSCSSVFDNPYTNTYDYKCDENTKTATNDECEMFICKCDKAAAECFAQSPYNASNNHLPSSVCSSKTEFFFYQLCKLQTHADVPKDKHTHTHTFT
;
A
#
# COMPACT_ATOMS: atom_id res chain seq x y z
N LEU A 1 -38.75 5.33 20.22
CA LEU A 1 -38.19 5.66 21.55
C LEU A 1 -36.92 6.46 21.31
N ASN A 2 -36.93 7.73 21.68
CA ASN A 2 -35.85 8.69 21.49
C ASN A 2 -34.73 8.44 22.49
N ILE A 3 -33.47 8.44 22.05
CA ILE A 3 -32.33 8.80 22.90
C ILE A 3 -31.52 9.88 22.17
N HIS A 4 -31.65 11.08 22.70
CA HIS A 4 -30.88 12.27 22.38
C HIS A 4 -29.71 12.30 23.38
N SER A 5 -28.46 12.27 22.90
CA SER A 5 -27.29 12.58 23.72
C SER A 5 -26.41 13.59 22.97
N PRO A 6 -26.17 14.80 23.51
CA PRO A 6 -25.37 15.82 22.86
C PRO A 6 -23.90 15.58 23.21
N GLY A 7 -23.12 14.99 22.32
CA GLY A 7 -21.67 14.83 22.56
C GLY A 7 -20.91 13.80 21.72
N VAL A 8 -21.57 12.97 20.92
CA VAL A 8 -20.86 12.00 20.05
C VAL A 8 -21.34 12.20 18.61
N LEU A 9 -20.81 13.23 17.96
CA LEU A 9 -20.73 13.29 16.52
C LEU A 9 -19.53 12.45 16.08
N ILE A 10 -19.62 11.12 16.17
CA ILE A 10 -18.66 10.23 15.52
C ILE A 10 -19.32 9.69 14.25
N CYS A 11 -18.92 10.35 13.16
CA CYS A 11 -19.03 10.05 11.73
C CYS A 11 -20.04 8.99 11.26
N VAL A 12 -21.02 9.49 10.51
CA VAL A 12 -21.63 8.75 9.41
C VAL A 12 -20.52 8.47 8.36
N PHE A 13 -20.44 7.23 7.83
CA PHE A 13 -19.66 6.76 6.64
C PHE A 13 -18.17 6.33 6.76
N ILE A 14 -17.85 5.21 7.43
CA ILE A 14 -16.56 4.46 7.26
C ILE A 14 -16.83 2.94 7.14
N LYS A 15 -17.88 2.53 6.41
CA LYS A 15 -18.25 1.10 6.40
C LYS A 15 -17.18 0.19 5.77
N ASN A 16 -16.40 0.66 4.80
CA ASN A 16 -15.49 -0.23 4.07
C ASN A 16 -14.16 -0.51 4.76
N LEU A 17 -13.61 0.46 5.52
CA LEU A 17 -12.39 0.22 6.30
C LEU A 17 -12.67 -0.82 7.38
N LEU A 18 -13.89 -0.82 7.94
CA LEU A 18 -14.37 -1.85 8.85
C LEU A 18 -14.49 -3.22 8.16
N GLN A 19 -14.93 -3.27 6.89
CA GLN A 19 -14.98 -4.53 6.13
C GLN A 19 -13.59 -5.09 5.84
N PHE A 20 -12.62 -4.22 5.54
CA PHE A 20 -11.23 -4.63 5.39
C PHE A 20 -10.62 -5.09 6.72
N GLU A 21 -10.87 -4.38 7.83
CA GLU A 21 -10.49 -4.80 9.18
C GLU A 21 -11.03 -6.19 9.53
N ASP A 22 -12.32 -6.42 9.29
CA ASP A 22 -12.94 -7.71 9.52
C ASP A 22 -12.31 -8.81 8.65
N MET A 23 -11.98 -8.51 7.39
CA MET A 23 -11.35 -9.46 6.48
C MET A 23 -9.93 -9.81 6.93
N ILE A 24 -9.16 -8.84 7.42
CA ILE A 24 -7.85 -9.09 8.06
C ILE A 24 -8.04 -9.93 9.33
N LYS A 25 -9.07 -9.67 10.14
CA LYS A 25 -9.41 -10.49 11.31
C LYS A 25 -9.70 -11.94 10.95
N CYS A 26 -10.28 -12.18 9.77
CA CYS A 26 -10.56 -13.53 9.32
C CYS A 26 -9.32 -14.31 8.87
N THR A 27 -8.31 -13.65 8.32
CA THR A 27 -7.07 -14.31 7.88
C THR A 27 -5.96 -14.27 8.94
N VAL A 28 -5.98 -13.27 9.83
CA VAL A 28 -5.04 -13.04 10.93
C VAL A 28 -5.81 -12.87 12.25
N PRO A 29 -6.35 -13.95 12.83
CA PRO A 29 -7.26 -13.88 13.97
C PRO A 29 -6.66 -13.19 15.19
N ASP A 30 -5.39 -13.41 15.47
CA ASP A 30 -4.72 -12.91 16.69
C ASP A 30 -4.25 -11.44 16.59
N SER A 31 -4.39 -10.78 15.44
CA SER A 31 -3.97 -9.37 15.28
C SER A 31 -4.88 -8.37 16.02
N THR A 32 -4.52 -7.09 16.01
CA THR A 32 -5.46 -5.97 16.20
C THR A 32 -5.28 -5.05 14.99
N PRO A 33 -6.04 -5.21 13.89
CA PRO A 33 -5.66 -4.67 12.58
C PRO A 33 -5.40 -3.16 12.55
N LEU A 34 -6.21 -2.37 13.27
CA LEU A 34 -6.02 -0.92 13.38
C LEU A 34 -4.74 -0.53 14.11
N LEU A 35 -4.21 -1.37 15.00
CA LEU A 35 -2.96 -1.11 15.73
C LEU A 35 -1.75 -1.74 15.03
N ASP A 36 -1.94 -2.90 14.42
CA ASP A 36 -0.85 -3.68 13.84
C ASP A 36 -0.52 -3.21 12.42
N PHE A 37 -1.51 -2.79 11.63
CA PHE A 37 -1.35 -2.60 10.18
C PHE A 37 -1.69 -1.18 9.68
N ALA A 38 -2.33 -0.32 10.48
CA ALA A 38 -2.78 1.00 9.98
C ALA A 38 -1.69 2.09 9.96
N ASP A 39 -0.54 1.86 10.62
CA ASP A 39 0.63 2.76 10.62
C ASP A 39 1.92 1.93 10.65
N TYR A 40 2.11 1.11 9.62
CA TYR A 40 3.23 0.17 9.52
C TYR A 40 4.05 0.42 8.26
N GLY A 41 5.38 0.44 8.42
CA GLY A 41 6.30 0.59 7.31
C GLY A 41 6.13 1.92 6.59
N CYS A 42 6.18 1.89 5.27
CA CYS A 42 6.13 3.07 4.41
C CYS A 42 4.84 3.21 3.61
N PHE A 43 4.01 2.16 3.58
CA PHE A 43 2.80 2.08 2.76
C PHE A 43 1.57 1.61 3.53
N CYS A 44 1.69 0.94 4.68
CA CYS A 44 0.50 0.54 5.44
C CYS A 44 -0.06 1.73 6.23
N GLY A 45 -1.02 2.43 5.63
CA GLY A 45 -1.66 3.63 6.18
C GLY A 45 -2.19 4.53 5.07
N LEU A 46 -2.42 5.82 5.37
CA LEU A 46 -2.82 6.78 4.34
C LEU A 46 -1.60 7.31 3.57
N GLY A 47 -1.51 6.94 2.29
CA GLY A 47 -0.43 7.36 1.40
C GLY A 47 0.77 6.41 1.46
N GLY A 48 1.91 6.84 0.91
CA GLY A 48 3.13 6.05 0.95
C GLY A 48 4.15 6.51 -0.07
N THR A 49 5.43 6.34 0.24
CA THR A 49 6.54 6.78 -0.62
C THR A 49 7.76 5.90 -0.42
N GLY A 50 8.63 5.86 -1.44
CA GLY A 50 9.89 5.14 -1.36
C GLY A 50 9.76 3.66 -1.70
N THR A 51 10.40 2.81 -0.91
CA THR A 51 10.47 1.36 -1.13
C THR A 51 9.95 0.63 0.10
N PRO A 52 9.11 -0.40 -0.06
CA PRO A 52 8.62 -1.19 1.06
C PRO A 52 9.75 -1.74 1.91
N VAL A 53 9.60 -1.68 3.23
CA VAL A 53 10.67 -2.07 4.17
C VAL A 53 10.72 -3.58 4.46
N ASP A 54 9.62 -4.28 4.22
CA ASP A 54 9.51 -5.74 4.31
C ASP A 54 8.33 -6.27 3.47
N GLN A 55 8.03 -7.57 3.62
CA GLN A 55 6.95 -8.23 2.89
C GLN A 55 5.55 -7.70 3.27
N LEU A 56 5.33 -7.36 4.54
CA LEU A 56 4.04 -6.84 5.00
C LEU A 56 3.79 -5.45 4.41
N ASP A 57 4.81 -4.60 4.43
CA ASP A 57 4.76 -3.27 3.80
C ASP A 57 4.59 -3.36 2.27
N GLN A 58 5.14 -4.42 1.65
CA GLN A 58 4.95 -4.70 0.23
C GLN A 58 3.49 -5.09 -0.09
N CYS A 59 2.79 -5.78 0.81
CA CYS A 59 1.35 -6.04 0.66
C CYS A 59 0.56 -4.73 0.60
N CYS A 60 0.89 -3.77 1.47
CA CYS A 60 0.25 -2.46 1.50
C CYS A 60 0.54 -1.63 0.26
N PHE A 61 1.78 -1.64 -0.23
CA PHE A 61 2.13 -1.03 -1.53
C PHE A 61 1.27 -1.58 -2.68
N THR A 62 1.07 -2.90 -2.72
CA THR A 62 0.23 -3.54 -3.73
C THR A 62 -1.25 -3.21 -3.56
N HIS A 63 -1.73 -3.13 -2.31
CA HIS A 63 -3.10 -2.73 -1.98
C HIS A 63 -3.38 -1.29 -2.43
N ASP A 64 -2.48 -0.35 -2.15
CA ASP A 64 -2.55 1.04 -2.59
C ASP A 64 -2.61 1.18 -4.11
N ALA A 65 -1.79 0.39 -4.83
CA ALA A 65 -1.84 0.34 -6.29
C ALA A 65 -3.19 -0.22 -6.81
N CYS A 66 -3.76 -1.21 -6.12
CA CYS A 66 -5.07 -1.76 -6.42
C CYS A 66 -6.17 -0.70 -6.24
N TYR A 67 -6.15 0.03 -5.13
CA TYR A 67 -7.06 1.15 -4.87
C TYR A 67 -6.86 2.32 -5.84
N GLY A 68 -5.62 2.59 -6.25
CA GLY A 68 -5.31 3.54 -7.31
C GLY A 68 -5.99 3.16 -8.63
N THR A 69 -5.97 1.87 -8.97
CA THR A 69 -6.67 1.34 -10.15
C THR A 69 -8.19 1.48 -9.99
N ALA A 70 -8.74 1.11 -8.84
CA ALA A 70 -10.18 1.21 -8.56
C ALA A 70 -10.72 2.63 -8.82
N LYS A 71 -9.99 3.67 -8.36
CA LYS A 71 -10.35 5.09 -8.58
C LYS A 71 -10.38 5.52 -10.05
N THR A 72 -9.78 4.74 -10.95
CA THR A 72 -9.76 5.02 -12.40
C THR A 72 -10.74 4.18 -13.19
N LEU A 73 -11.37 3.17 -12.57
CA LEU A 73 -12.34 2.32 -13.27
C LEU A 73 -13.62 3.10 -13.55
N GLN A 74 -14.12 2.98 -14.78
CA GLN A 74 -15.40 3.57 -15.16
C GLN A 74 -16.56 3.02 -14.32
N SER A 75 -16.47 1.76 -13.91
CA SER A 75 -17.43 1.13 -12.99
C SER A 75 -17.44 1.76 -11.60
N CYS A 76 -16.35 2.43 -11.19
CA CYS A 76 -16.21 3.14 -9.92
C CYS A 76 -16.32 4.67 -10.07
N SER A 77 -17.00 5.15 -11.12
CA SER A 77 -16.99 6.58 -11.48
C SER A 77 -17.99 7.45 -10.71
N SER A 78 -18.88 6.87 -9.90
CA SER A 78 -19.81 7.67 -9.10
C SER A 78 -19.07 8.36 -7.95
N VAL A 79 -19.54 9.55 -7.56
CA VAL A 79 -18.96 10.32 -6.43
C VAL A 79 -18.95 9.53 -5.11
N PHE A 80 -19.79 8.50 -5.00
CA PHE A 80 -19.90 7.64 -3.83
C PHE A 80 -19.03 6.36 -3.91
N ASP A 81 -18.44 6.06 -5.06
CA ASP A 81 -17.70 4.81 -5.34
C ASP A 81 -16.20 4.95 -5.01
N ASN A 82 -15.89 5.62 -3.90
CA ASN A 82 -14.52 5.72 -3.41
C ASN A 82 -14.14 4.40 -2.71
N PRO A 83 -12.98 3.79 -3.02
CA PRO A 83 -12.52 2.55 -2.40
C PRO A 83 -12.21 2.66 -0.90
N TYR A 84 -12.42 3.80 -0.24
CA TYR A 84 -12.40 3.92 1.23
C TYR A 84 -13.80 4.05 1.85
N THR A 85 -14.85 4.16 1.04
CA THR A 85 -16.23 4.36 1.52
C THR A 85 -17.25 3.42 0.88
N ASN A 86 -16.93 2.82 -0.26
CA ASN A 86 -17.82 1.91 -0.98
C ASN A 86 -17.88 0.56 -0.27
N THR A 87 -19.09 0.08 0.01
CA THR A 87 -19.33 -1.17 0.72
C THR A 87 -19.56 -2.31 -0.24
N TYR A 88 -18.99 -3.47 0.05
CA TYR A 88 -19.18 -4.66 -0.75
C TYR A 88 -19.60 -5.83 0.14
N ASP A 89 -20.34 -6.79 -0.40
CA ASP A 89 -20.63 -8.03 0.29
C ASP A 89 -19.41 -8.96 0.24
N TYR A 90 -19.07 -9.53 1.40
CA TYR A 90 -18.03 -10.54 1.52
C TYR A 90 -18.43 -11.56 2.59
N LYS A 91 -17.74 -12.70 2.57
CA LYS A 91 -17.77 -13.70 3.63
C LYS A 91 -16.34 -14.09 3.96
N CYS A 92 -16.11 -14.46 5.21
CA CYS A 92 -14.84 -15.02 5.65
C CYS A 92 -14.68 -16.50 5.25
N ASP A 93 -15.03 -16.79 4.00
CA ASP A 93 -14.80 -18.07 3.33
C ASP A 93 -14.12 -17.80 1.97
N GLU A 94 -13.51 -18.81 1.36
CA GLU A 94 -12.69 -18.65 0.15
C GLU A 94 -13.49 -18.11 -1.06
N ASN A 95 -14.82 -18.02 -0.99
CA ASN A 95 -15.68 -17.68 -2.11
C ASN A 95 -16.25 -16.25 -2.02
N THR A 96 -15.50 -15.28 -2.53
CA THR A 96 -16.00 -13.92 -2.80
C THR A 96 -16.71 -13.86 -4.16
N LYS A 97 -17.89 -14.48 -4.23
CA LYS A 97 -18.88 -14.21 -5.29
C LYS A 97 -20.28 -14.31 -4.69
N THR A 98 -20.77 -13.19 -4.18
CA THR A 98 -22.20 -12.98 -3.97
C THR A 98 -22.75 -12.19 -5.16
N ALA A 99 -23.93 -12.58 -5.64
CA ALA A 99 -24.62 -11.98 -6.78
C ALA A 99 -25.05 -10.51 -6.55
N THR A 100 -24.65 -9.93 -5.41
CA THR A 100 -25.02 -8.61 -4.90
C THR A 100 -23.99 -7.53 -5.19
N ASN A 101 -22.72 -7.88 -5.43
CA ASN A 101 -21.69 -6.88 -5.72
C ASN A 101 -21.72 -6.48 -7.20
N ASP A 102 -21.70 -5.18 -7.46
CA ASP A 102 -21.39 -4.64 -8.76
C ASP A 102 -19.90 -4.81 -9.12
N GLU A 103 -19.53 -4.35 -10.32
CA GLU A 103 -18.16 -4.48 -10.81
C GLU A 103 -17.13 -3.71 -9.96
N CYS A 104 -17.50 -2.53 -9.46
CA CYS A 104 -16.62 -1.73 -8.61
C CYS A 104 -16.46 -2.36 -7.23
N GLU A 105 -17.58 -2.70 -6.58
CA GLU A 105 -17.62 -3.35 -5.28
C GLU A 105 -16.82 -4.66 -5.30
N MET A 106 -17.00 -5.47 -6.34
CA MET A 106 -16.25 -6.71 -6.54
C MET A 106 -14.74 -6.47 -6.75
N PHE A 107 -14.36 -5.36 -7.41
CA PHE A 107 -12.96 -5.02 -7.60
C PHE A 107 -12.30 -4.64 -6.27
N ILE A 108 -12.96 -3.77 -5.49
CA ILE A 108 -12.47 -3.34 -4.16
C ILE A 108 -12.39 -4.54 -3.21
N CYS A 109 -13.43 -5.38 -3.17
CA CYS A 109 -13.46 -6.62 -2.40
C CYS A 109 -12.25 -7.53 -2.68
N LYS A 110 -11.85 -7.64 -3.96
CA LYS A 110 -10.67 -8.43 -4.35
C LYS A 110 -9.36 -7.78 -3.93
N CYS A 111 -9.25 -6.45 -3.96
CA CYS A 111 -8.09 -5.75 -3.43
C CYS A 111 -7.91 -6.07 -1.94
N ASP A 112 -8.98 -5.94 -1.16
CA ASP A 112 -8.97 -6.16 0.30
C ASP A 112 -8.67 -7.61 0.64
N LYS A 113 -9.27 -8.56 -0.10
CA LYS A 113 -8.99 -9.99 0.07
C LYS A 113 -7.54 -10.33 -0.19
N ALA A 114 -6.99 -9.85 -1.30
CA ALA A 114 -5.60 -10.11 -1.64
C ALA A 114 -4.65 -9.53 -0.58
N ALA A 115 -4.95 -8.34 -0.06
CA ALA A 115 -4.16 -7.74 1.03
C ALA A 115 -4.25 -8.54 2.33
N ALA A 116 -5.46 -8.95 2.74
CA ALA A 116 -5.68 -9.75 3.95
C ALA A 116 -4.99 -11.14 3.87
N GLU A 117 -5.03 -11.79 2.71
CA GLU A 117 -4.31 -13.05 2.47
C GLU A 117 -2.79 -12.86 2.46
N CYS A 118 -2.32 -11.72 1.93
CA CYS A 118 -0.90 -11.36 1.93
C CYS A 118 -0.39 -11.08 3.36
N PHE A 119 -1.17 -10.40 4.19
CA PHE A 119 -0.85 -10.15 5.60
C PHE A 119 -0.69 -11.45 6.37
N ALA A 120 -1.58 -12.42 6.16
CA ALA A 120 -1.50 -13.74 6.81
C ALA A 120 -0.24 -14.55 6.44
N GLN A 121 0.36 -14.26 5.29
CA GLN A 121 1.59 -14.91 4.82
C GLN A 121 2.86 -14.12 5.14
N SER A 122 2.73 -12.90 5.67
CA SER A 122 3.84 -11.98 5.87
C SER A 122 4.28 -11.95 7.34
N PRO A 123 5.58 -12.02 7.63
CA PRO A 123 6.07 -11.84 8.99
C PRO A 123 5.76 -10.42 9.50
N TYR A 124 5.30 -10.32 10.75
CA TYR A 124 5.14 -9.04 11.43
C TYR A 124 6.43 -8.62 12.14
N ASN A 125 6.90 -7.40 11.88
CA ASN A 125 8.03 -6.80 12.60
C ASN A 125 7.59 -5.54 13.35
N ALA A 126 7.41 -5.65 14.66
CA ALA A 126 7.01 -4.53 15.52
C ALA A 126 7.91 -3.29 15.42
N SER A 127 9.17 -3.42 14.99
CA SER A 127 10.08 -2.27 14.81
C SER A 127 9.71 -1.37 13.63
N ASN A 128 8.89 -1.88 12.71
CA ASN A 128 8.40 -1.13 11.55
C ASN A 128 7.05 -0.45 11.84
N ASN A 129 6.49 -0.61 13.04
CA ASN A 129 5.31 0.14 13.47
C ASN A 129 5.68 1.61 13.75
N HIS A 130 4.85 2.56 13.32
CA HIS A 130 5.07 4.01 13.42
C HIS A 130 6.42 4.45 12.82
N LEU A 131 6.79 3.87 11.67
CA LEU A 131 8.10 4.13 11.06
C LEU A 131 8.20 5.59 10.60
N PRO A 132 9.28 6.32 10.96
CA PRO A 132 9.41 7.72 10.56
C PRO A 132 9.49 7.88 9.03
N SER A 133 8.75 8.83 8.46
CA SER A 133 8.69 9.05 7.01
C SER A 133 10.06 9.38 6.37
N SER A 134 11.02 9.85 7.16
CA SER A 134 12.41 10.07 6.72
C SER A 134 13.12 8.76 6.33
N VAL A 135 12.74 7.63 6.93
CA VAL A 135 13.25 6.30 6.57
C VAL A 135 12.71 5.88 5.20
N CYS A 136 11.43 6.15 4.94
CA CYS A 136 10.76 5.85 3.68
C CYS A 136 11.29 6.68 2.51
N SER A 137 11.73 7.90 2.79
CA SER A 137 12.28 8.82 1.80
C SER A 137 13.75 8.51 1.41
N SER A 138 14.41 7.55 2.08
CA SER A 138 15.89 7.47 2.09
C SER A 138 16.49 6.12 1.69
N LYS A 139 16.05 5.50 0.58
CA LYS A 139 16.82 4.37 -0.01
C LYS A 139 17.01 4.36 -1.53
N THR A 140 16.79 5.47 -2.22
CA THR A 140 17.33 5.62 -3.58
C THR A 140 18.83 5.92 -3.55
N GLU A 141 19.35 6.62 -2.54
CA GLU A 141 20.77 7.02 -2.49
C GLU A 141 21.73 5.91 -2.00
N PHE A 142 21.28 4.99 -1.15
CA PHE A 142 22.20 4.02 -0.53
C PHE A 142 22.64 2.90 -1.49
N PHE A 143 21.73 2.40 -2.32
CA PHE A 143 22.06 1.38 -3.34
C PHE A 143 22.95 1.96 -4.45
N PHE A 144 22.67 3.18 -4.92
CA PHE A 144 23.50 3.86 -5.91
C PHE A 144 24.88 4.22 -5.33
N TYR A 145 24.98 4.67 -4.07
CA TYR A 145 26.25 4.96 -3.42
C TYR A 145 27.14 3.72 -3.27
N GLN A 146 26.56 2.55 -2.96
CA GLN A 146 27.30 1.31 -2.80
C GLN A 146 27.75 0.69 -4.14
N LEU A 147 26.94 0.81 -5.19
CA LEU A 147 27.32 0.44 -6.56
C LEU A 147 28.43 1.35 -7.12
N CYS A 148 28.38 2.65 -6.81
CA CYS A 148 29.42 3.60 -7.27
C CYS A 148 30.79 3.31 -6.63
N LYS A 149 30.85 2.82 -5.38
CA LYS A 149 32.10 2.41 -4.71
C LYS A 149 32.73 1.13 -5.28
N LEU A 150 31.96 0.26 -5.92
CA LEU A 150 32.50 -0.94 -6.58
C LEU A 150 33.13 -0.62 -7.95
N GLN A 151 32.70 0.46 -8.60
CA GLN A 151 33.17 0.83 -9.93
C GLN A 151 34.49 1.62 -9.96
N THR A 152 34.95 2.18 -8.84
CA THR A 152 36.18 3.01 -8.78
C THR A 152 37.50 2.22 -8.77
N HIS A 153 37.47 0.90 -8.96
CA HIS A 153 38.66 0.04 -9.01
C HIS A 153 39.01 -0.52 -10.39
N ALA A 154 38.28 -0.16 -11.46
CA ALA A 154 38.66 -0.50 -12.82
C ALA A 154 39.45 0.66 -13.45
N ASP A 155 40.72 0.41 -13.75
CA ASP A 155 41.68 1.33 -14.36
C ASP A 155 41.12 2.07 -15.59
N VAL A 156 41.29 3.39 -15.63
CA VAL A 156 41.08 4.20 -16.84
C VAL A 156 42.31 4.07 -17.75
N PRO A 157 42.19 3.51 -18.97
CA PRO A 157 43.26 3.61 -19.96
C PRO A 157 43.34 5.05 -20.47
N LYS A 158 44.51 5.66 -20.37
CA LYS A 158 44.80 6.95 -21.02
C LYS A 158 44.87 6.72 -22.52
N ASP A 159 43.89 7.21 -23.28
CA ASP A 159 44.04 7.34 -24.73
C ASP A 159 44.19 8.79 -25.16
N LYS A 160 45.18 9.01 -26.02
CA LYS A 160 45.66 10.32 -26.49
C LYS A 160 44.83 10.74 -27.69
N HIS A 161 44.14 11.87 -27.61
CA HIS A 161 43.65 12.56 -28.80
C HIS A 161 44.54 13.75 -29.15
N THR A 162 45.36 13.56 -30.18
CA THR A 162 46.11 14.59 -30.89
C THR A 162 45.15 15.48 -31.66
N HIS A 163 45.16 16.79 -31.38
CA HIS A 163 44.62 17.82 -32.26
C HIS A 163 45.77 18.48 -33.00
N THR A 164 45.74 18.45 -34.34
CA THR A 164 46.47 19.43 -35.14
C THR A 164 45.56 19.96 -36.24
N HIS A 165 45.43 21.27 -36.23
CA HIS A 165 44.63 22.09 -37.12
C HIS A 165 45.25 22.18 -38.51
N THR A 166 44.41 22.26 -39.54
CA THR A 166 44.80 22.85 -40.83
C THR A 166 43.84 24.00 -41.12
N PHE A 167 44.41 25.21 -41.13
CA PHE A 167 43.80 26.44 -41.66
C PHE A 167 43.92 26.41 -43.19
N THR A 168 43.02 27.12 -43.88
CA THR A 168 42.96 27.40 -45.34
C THR A 168 44.28 27.37 -46.09
#